data_AF-A0A9E6VNH1-F1
#
_entry.id   AF-A0A9E6VNH1-F1
#
_cell.length_a   1.000
_cell.length_b   1.000
_cell.length_c   1.000
_cell.angle_alpha   90.00
_cell.angle_beta   90.00
_cell.angle_gamma   90.00
#
_symmetry.space_group_name_H-M   'P 1'
#
loop_
_entity.id
_entity.type
_entity.pdbx_description
1 polymer ?
#
loop_
_entity_poly.entity_id
_entity_poly.type
_entity_poly.pdbx_seq_one_letter_code
_entity_poly.pdbx_strand_id
1 'polypeptide(L)'
;MRDSDLTERPGRGFTPWKEGTGELDIERIWWAARVLHFAKLNVSCWFDGSDLVGIEHWGFRRAQWCMKLKPADWRPLPGVYRLAREQEQQAAIERFRAGAQARAMERLIQASERRQDARGASAV
;
A
#
# COMPACT_ATOMS: atom_id res chain seq x y z
N MET A 1 13.45 17.15 -13.55
CA MET A 1 14.11 15.83 -13.53
C MET A 1 13.70 15.12 -14.81
N ARG A 2 14.66 14.85 -15.71
CA ARG A 2 14.41 14.19 -16.99
C ARG A 2 14.31 12.69 -16.76
N ASP A 3 13.63 12.00 -17.65
CA ASP A 3 13.45 10.55 -17.61
C ASP A 3 14.79 9.76 -17.66
N SER A 4 15.80 10.33 -18.34
CA SER A 4 17.19 9.88 -18.35
C SER A 4 17.93 10.04 -17.01
N ASP A 5 17.43 10.92 -16.13
CA ASP A 5 18.01 11.16 -14.81
C ASP A 5 17.45 10.16 -13.78
N LEU A 6 16.39 9.42 -14.15
CA LEU A 6 15.74 8.36 -13.35
C LEU A 6 16.17 6.95 -13.78
N THR A 7 17.06 6.84 -14.78
CA THR A 7 17.55 5.56 -15.32
C THR A 7 18.80 5.01 -14.65
N GLU A 8 19.34 5.66 -13.62
CA GLU A 8 20.34 5.02 -12.78
C GLU A 8 19.66 3.89 -12.02
N ARG A 9 19.75 2.68 -12.59
CA ARG A 9 19.50 1.43 -11.89
C ARG A 9 20.28 1.53 -10.58
N PRO A 10 19.64 1.37 -9.41
CA PRO A 10 20.39 1.42 -8.18
C PRO A 10 21.42 0.29 -8.27
N GLY A 11 22.68 0.69 -8.24
CA GLY A 11 23.80 -0.14 -8.67
C GLY A 11 24.09 -1.27 -7.70
N ARG A 12 25.38 -1.48 -7.43
CA ARG A 12 25.85 -2.49 -6.47
C ARG A 12 25.11 -2.34 -5.12
N GLY A 13 24.55 -3.43 -4.62
CA GLY A 13 23.86 -3.46 -3.31
C GLY A 13 22.34 -3.49 -3.37
N PHE A 14 21.72 -3.44 -4.56
CA PHE A 14 20.29 -3.62 -4.75
C PHE A 14 19.99 -4.95 -5.45
N THR A 15 18.90 -5.60 -5.05
CA THR A 15 18.43 -6.89 -5.58
C THR A 15 17.07 -6.71 -6.21
N PRO A 16 16.82 -7.29 -7.40
CA PRO A 16 15.51 -7.25 -8.01
C PRO A 16 14.42 -7.91 -7.17
N TRP A 17 13.17 -7.46 -7.27
CA TRP A 17 12.03 -8.22 -6.75
C TRP A 17 11.93 -9.55 -7.47
N LYS A 18 11.65 -10.63 -6.72
CA LYS A 18 11.47 -11.96 -7.30
C LYS A 18 10.17 -12.04 -8.10
N GLU A 19 9.04 -11.64 -7.50
CA GLU A 19 7.70 -11.63 -8.10
C GLU A 19 6.81 -10.58 -7.41
N GLY A 20 5.84 -9.99 -8.14
CA GLY A 20 4.79 -9.15 -7.57
C GLY A 20 5.23 -7.75 -7.08
N THR A 21 4.40 -7.13 -6.25
CA THR A 21 4.71 -5.86 -5.57
C THR A 21 5.73 -6.11 -4.46
N GLY A 22 6.81 -5.34 -4.45
CA GLY A 22 7.92 -5.51 -3.50
C GLY A 22 7.60 -5.13 -2.05
N GLU A 23 6.40 -4.59 -1.81
CA GLU A 23 5.94 -4.07 -0.52
C GLU A 23 6.09 -5.11 0.59
N LEU A 24 5.62 -6.34 0.38
CA LEU A 24 5.69 -7.41 1.40
C LEU A 24 7.13 -7.78 1.76
N ASP A 25 8.03 -7.78 0.77
CA ASP A 25 9.44 -8.11 0.99
C ASP A 25 10.19 -6.98 1.70
N ILE A 26 9.92 -5.71 1.35
CA ILE A 26 10.42 -4.55 2.11
C ILE A 26 9.89 -4.58 3.53
N GLU A 27 8.59 -4.74 3.75
CA GLU A 27 8.04 -4.68 5.11
C GLU A 27 8.64 -5.77 6.01
N ARG A 28 8.95 -6.93 5.42
CA ARG A 28 9.62 -8.02 6.12
C ARG A 28 11.06 -7.71 6.48
N ILE A 29 11.82 -7.10 5.57
CA ILE A 29 13.25 -6.81 5.76
C ILE A 29 13.42 -5.42 6.36
N TRP A 30 13.07 -4.38 5.62
CA TRP A 30 13.13 -2.99 6.06
C TRP A 30 11.85 -2.58 6.78
N TRP A 31 11.54 -3.26 7.90
CA TRP A 31 10.30 -3.05 8.63
C TRP A 31 10.11 -1.60 9.08
N ALA A 32 11.15 -0.84 9.36
CA ALA A 32 11.03 0.58 9.74
C ALA A 32 10.75 1.50 8.55
N ALA A 33 10.91 1.01 7.32
CA ALA A 33 10.82 1.84 6.14
C ALA A 33 9.40 2.38 5.90
N ARG A 34 9.34 3.61 5.40
CA ARG A 34 8.11 4.29 5.03
C ARG A 34 8.09 4.58 3.54
N VAL A 35 6.93 4.38 2.94
CA VAL A 35 6.71 4.59 1.50
C VAL A 35 6.33 6.05 1.22
N LEU A 36 6.93 6.62 0.19
CA LEU A 36 6.52 7.88 -0.42
C LEU A 36 6.20 7.63 -1.89
N HIS A 37 4.99 8.03 -2.30
CA HIS A 37 4.54 7.87 -3.67
C HIS A 37 4.66 9.18 -4.46
N PHE A 38 5.34 9.12 -5.60
CA PHE A 38 5.55 10.23 -6.52
C PHE A 38 4.65 10.06 -7.75
N ALA A 39 3.41 10.52 -7.68
CA ALA A 39 2.39 10.31 -8.71
C ALA A 39 2.81 10.75 -10.12
N LYS A 40 3.53 11.88 -10.25
CA LYS A 40 3.99 12.38 -11.56
C LYS A 40 4.97 11.43 -12.25
N LEU A 41 5.76 10.70 -11.46
CA LEU A 41 6.74 9.73 -11.95
C LEU A 41 6.20 8.30 -11.92
N ASN A 42 5.02 8.10 -11.32
CA ASN A 42 4.41 6.82 -11.06
C ASN A 42 5.37 5.85 -10.34
N VAL A 43 6.02 6.33 -9.28
CA VAL A 43 7.03 5.60 -8.51
C VAL A 43 6.71 5.65 -7.03
N SER A 44 6.84 4.52 -6.35
CA SER A 44 6.89 4.43 -4.89
C SER A 44 8.34 4.18 -4.45
N CYS A 45 8.81 4.95 -3.48
CA CYS A 45 10.13 4.80 -2.88
C CYS A 45 9.98 4.50 -1.38
N TRP A 46 10.79 3.58 -0.86
CA TRP A 46 10.81 3.23 0.56
C TRP A 46 12.07 3.76 1.22
N PHE A 47 11.88 4.44 2.35
CA PHE A 47 12.95 5.05 3.12
C PHE A 47 12.98 4.48 4.54
N ASP A 48 14.10 3.90 4.94
CA ASP A 48 14.40 3.57 6.34
C ASP A 48 15.21 4.73 6.94
N GLY A 49 14.54 5.61 7.67
CA GLY A 49 15.10 6.91 8.05
C GLY A 49 15.42 7.76 6.81
N SER A 50 16.70 8.05 6.59
CA SER A 50 17.18 8.80 5.41
C SER A 50 17.68 7.90 4.27
N ASP A 51 17.72 6.58 4.48
CA ASP A 51 18.25 5.63 3.50
C ASP A 51 17.16 5.16 2.54
N LEU A 52 17.39 5.33 1.23
CA LEU A 52 16.56 4.71 0.20
C LEU A 52 16.82 3.20 0.15
N VAL A 53 15.80 2.41 0.50
CA VAL A 53 15.90 0.94 0.62
C VAL A 53 15.11 0.19 -0.42
N GLY A 54 14.20 0.84 -1.15
CA GLY A 54 13.53 0.20 -2.27
C GLY A 54 12.77 1.15 -3.17
N ILE A 55 12.56 0.69 -4.41
CA ILE A 55 11.91 1.44 -5.48
C ILE A 55 10.96 0.51 -6.22
N GLU A 56 9.74 0.98 -6.44
CA GLU A 56 8.70 0.33 -7.23
C GLU A 56 8.18 1.32 -8.27
N HIS A 57 8.36 0.96 -9.54
CA HIS A 57 7.77 1.69 -10.65
C HIS A 57 6.40 1.09 -10.98
N TRP A 58 5.39 1.96 -11.05
CA TRP A 58 4.04 1.64 -11.48
C TRP A 58 3.93 1.92 -12.99
N GLY A 59 3.41 0.97 -13.81
CA GLY A 59 3.11 1.19 -15.24
C GLY A 59 4.01 0.48 -16.28
N PHE A 60 4.06 1.04 -17.51
CA PHE A 60 4.47 0.40 -18.79
C PHE A 60 5.95 0.00 -18.94
N ARG A 61 6.83 0.31 -17.98
CA ARG A 61 8.23 -0.15 -18.07
C ARG A 61 8.30 -1.63 -17.69
N ARG A 62 9.09 -2.42 -18.44
CA ARG A 62 9.51 -3.76 -17.99
C ARG A 62 10.05 -3.65 -16.57
N ALA A 63 9.60 -4.55 -15.69
CA ALA A 63 9.91 -4.57 -14.26
C ALA A 63 11.36 -4.21 -13.94
N GLN A 64 11.58 -3.02 -13.40
CA GLN A 64 12.79 -2.66 -12.68
C GLN A 64 12.36 -2.22 -11.30
N TRP A 65 12.71 -3.08 -10.36
CA TRP A 65 11.94 -3.42 -9.19
C TRP A 65 12.99 -3.92 -8.24
N CYS A 66 13.37 -3.15 -7.22
CA CYS A 66 14.55 -3.49 -6.47
C CYS A 66 14.54 -2.95 -5.04
N MET A 67 15.23 -3.70 -4.20
CA MET A 67 15.42 -3.41 -2.79
C MET A 67 16.89 -3.54 -2.44
N LYS A 68 17.36 -2.69 -1.54
CA LYS A 68 18.69 -2.81 -0.95
C LYS A 68 18.81 -4.17 -0.29
N LEU A 69 19.94 -4.84 -0.52
CA LEU A 69 20.25 -6.11 0.12
C LEU A 69 20.12 -5.96 1.63
N LYS A 70 19.53 -6.97 2.25
CA LYS A 70 19.46 -7.08 3.69
C LYS A 70 20.87 -6.93 4.28
N PRO A 71 21.10 -6.00 5.22
CA PRO A 71 22.38 -5.86 5.90
C PRO A 71 22.77 -7.16 6.62
N ALA A 72 24.08 -7.42 6.74
CA ALA A 72 24.57 -8.64 7.39
C ALA A 72 24.18 -8.71 8.88
N ASP A 73 24.10 -7.56 9.54
CA ASP A 73 23.75 -7.35 10.94
C ASP A 73 22.25 -7.13 11.18
N TRP A 74 21.43 -7.33 10.15
CA TRP A 74 19.99 -7.08 10.22
C TRP A 74 19.33 -7.87 11.36
N ARG A 75 18.51 -7.16 12.13
CA ARG A 75 17.68 -7.74 13.20
C ARG A 75 16.21 -7.65 12.82
N PRO A 76 15.43 -8.72 13.07
CA PRO A 76 14.00 -8.69 12.84
C PRO A 76 13.34 -7.64 13.72
N LEU A 77 12.15 -7.18 13.30
CA LEU A 77 11.27 -6.34 14.10
C LEU A 77 11.10 -6.97 15.50
N PRO A 78 11.45 -6.26 16.58
CA PRO A 78 11.26 -6.76 17.93
C PRO A 78 9.79 -7.12 18.17
N GLY A 79 9.53 -8.21 18.89
CA GLY A 79 8.19 -8.79 19.00
C GLY A 79 7.12 -7.81 19.50
N VAL A 80 7.49 -6.90 20.40
CA VAL A 80 6.59 -5.86 20.94
C VAL A 80 6.07 -4.94 19.82
N TYR A 81 6.94 -4.49 18.93
CA TYR A 81 6.55 -3.62 17.81
C TYR A 81 5.83 -4.38 16.70
N ARG A 82 6.12 -5.68 16.55
CA ARG A 82 5.39 -6.55 15.63
C ARG A 82 3.92 -6.67 16.02
N LEU A 83 3.65 -6.97 17.28
CA LEU A 83 2.29 -7.10 17.81
C LEU A 83 1.51 -5.79 17.65
N ALA A 84 2.13 -4.65 18.00
CA ALA A 84 1.50 -3.33 17.85
C ALA A 84 1.16 -3.01 16.39
N ARG A 85 2.03 -3.37 15.44
CA ARG A 85 1.76 -3.20 14.00
C ARG A 85 0.65 -4.10 13.48
N GLU A 86 0.66 -5.37 13.87
CA GLU A 86 -0.40 -6.31 13.50
C GLU A 86 -1.76 -5.82 14.01
N GLN A 87 -1.81 -5.29 15.24
CA GLN A 87 -3.01 -4.66 15.79
C GLN A 87 -3.45 -3.43 15.00
N GLU A 88 -2.52 -2.55 14.61
CA GLU A 88 -2.82 -1.35 13.81
C GLU A 88 -3.37 -1.72 12.43
N GLN A 89 -2.76 -2.70 11.76
CA GLN A 89 -3.23 -3.21 10.46
C GLN A 89 -4.63 -3.82 10.59
N GLN A 90 -4.85 -4.64 11.62
CA GLN A 90 -6.14 -5.26 11.90
C GLN A 90 -7.22 -4.20 12.16
N ALA A 91 -6.92 -3.19 12.97
CA ALA A 91 -7.82 -2.07 13.25
C ALA A 91 -8.11 -1.22 11.98
N ALA A 92 -7.14 -1.07 11.07
CA ALA A 92 -7.36 -0.39 9.79
C ALA A 92 -8.33 -1.19 8.89
N ILE A 93 -8.15 -2.51 8.80
CA ILE A 93 -9.04 -3.40 8.05
C ILE A 93 -10.46 -3.35 8.63
N GLU A 94 -10.58 -3.40 9.95
CA GLU A 94 -11.88 -3.33 10.64
C GLU A 94 -12.59 -2.00 10.40
N ARG A 95 -11.87 -0.87 10.51
CA ARG A 95 -12.41 0.46 10.16
C ARG A 95 -12.89 0.52 8.71
N PHE A 96 -12.12 -0.03 7.78
CA PHE A 96 -12.51 -0.09 6.38
C PHE A 96 -13.78 -0.94 6.16
N ARG A 97 -13.84 -2.13 6.77
CA ARG A 97 -15.00 -3.03 6.71
C ARG A 97 -16.25 -2.39 7.30
N ALA A 98 -16.13 -1.77 8.49
CA ALA A 98 -17.24 -1.07 9.13
C ALA A 98 -17.76 0.08 8.26
N GLY A 99 -16.86 0.90 7.70
CA GLY A 99 -17.24 1.97 6.78
C GLY A 99 -17.90 1.45 5.50
N ALA A 100 -17.43 0.32 4.95
CA ALA A 100 -18.06 -0.30 3.79
C ALA A 100 -19.46 -0.84 4.09
N GLN A 101 -19.64 -1.48 5.25
CA GLN A 101 -20.93 -1.97 5.72
C GLN A 101 -21.93 -0.84 5.96
N ALA A 102 -21.51 0.26 6.60
CA ALA A 102 -22.34 1.43 6.84
C ALA A 102 -22.87 2.03 5.53
N ARG A 103 -21.98 2.23 4.54
CA ARG A 103 -22.38 2.71 3.20
C ARG A 103 -23.33 1.76 2.48
N ALA A 104 -23.13 0.44 2.63
CA ALA A 104 -24.02 -0.55 2.05
C ALA A 104 -25.42 -0.50 2.69
N MET A 105 -25.49 -0.37 4.01
CA MET A 105 -26.75 -0.24 4.74
C MET A 105 -27.51 1.03 4.34
N GLU A 106 -26.82 2.16 4.27
CA GLU A 106 -27.42 3.44 3.86
C GLU A 106 -28.03 3.35 2.45
N ARG A 107 -27.33 2.70 1.50
CA ARG A 107 -27.87 2.45 0.15
C ARG A 107 -29.12 1.58 0.18
N LEU A 108 -29.18 0.57 1.05
CA LEU A 108 -30.35 -0.29 1.18
C LEU A 108 -31.56 0.46 1.74
N ILE A 109 -31.33 1.33 2.74
CA ILE A 109 -32.37 2.19 3.33
C ILE A 109 -32.93 3.13 2.26
N GLN A 110 -32.06 3.88 1.56
CA GLN A 110 -32.48 4.79 0.48
C GLN A 110 -33.24 4.05 -0.64
N ALA A 111 -32.80 2.84 -1.00
CA ALA A 111 -33.49 2.02 -1.99
C ALA A 111 -34.83 1.48 -1.49
N SER A 112 -35.00 1.29 -0.18
CA SER A 112 -36.28 0.92 0.45
C SER A 112 -37.26 2.09 0.45
N GLU A 113 -36.80 3.27 0.86
CA GLU A 113 -37.59 4.52 0.87
C GLU A 113 -38.10 4.85 -0.53
N ARG A 114 -37.23 4.84 -1.55
CA ARG A 114 -37.65 5.04 -2.96
C ARG A 114 -38.72 4.05 -3.43
N ARG A 115 -38.66 2.80 -2.95
CA ARG A 115 -39.66 1.77 -3.30
C ARG A 115 -40.98 1.99 -2.57
N GLN A 116 -40.96 2.51 -1.35
CA GLN A 116 -42.16 2.88 -0.60
C GLN A 116 -42.85 4.09 -1.22
N ASP A 117 -42.11 5.13 -1.58
CA ASP A 117 -42.64 6.31 -2.27
C ASP A 117 -43.31 5.95 -3.60
N ALA A 118 -42.65 5.10 -4.41
CA ALA A 118 -43.20 4.64 -5.68
C ALA A 118 -44.50 3.81 -5.51
N ARG A 119 -44.61 3.03 -4.43
CA ARG A 119 -45.83 2.27 -4.12
C ARG A 119 -46.96 3.17 -3.60
N GLY A 120 -46.63 4.18 -2.79
CA GLY A 120 -47.59 5.17 -2.31
C GLY A 120 -48.18 6.02 -3.44
N ALA A 121 -47.36 6.41 -4.42
CA ALA A 121 -47.80 7.17 -5.60
C ALA A 121 -48.70 6.36 -6.56
N SER A 122 -48.63 5.02 -6.54
CA SER A 122 -49.47 4.14 -7.36
C SER A 122 -50.80 3.77 -6.70
N ALA A 123 -50.99 4.11 -5.42
CA ALA A 123 -52.19 3.77 -4.63
C ALA A 123 -53.18 4.95 -4.51
N VAL A 124 -52.89 6.07 -5.18
CA VAL A 124 -53.74 7.27 -5.34
C VAL A 124 -54.19 7.35 -6.78
#